data_AF-A0A4Y9L7K5-F1
#
_entry.id   AF-A0A4Y9L7K5-F1
#
_cell.length_a   1.000
_cell.length_b   1.000
_cell.length_c   1.000
_cell.angle_alpha   90.00
_cell.angle_beta   90.00
_cell.angle_gamma   90.00
#
_symmetry.space_group_name_H-M   'P 1'
#
loop_
_entity.id
_entity.type
_entity.pdbx_description
1 polymer ?
#
loop_
_entity_poly.entity_id
_entity_poly.type
_entity_poly.pdbx_seq_one_letter_code
_entity_poly.pdbx_strand_id
1 'polypeptide(L)' 'MASPGGLPIILEGKLVGAIGCSGGTGAQDAVVCQAGVGALNRR' A
#
# COMPACT_ATOMS: atom_id res chain seq x y z
N MET A 1 -14.24 -4.07 -11.42
CA MET A 1 -14.09 -3.71 -9.99
C MET A 1 -12.60 -3.77 -9.68
N ALA A 2 -11.98 -2.72 -9.15
CA ALA A 2 -10.55 -2.76 -8.82
C ALA A 2 -10.33 -3.74 -7.64
N SER A 3 -9.34 -4.62 -7.74
CA SER A 3 -8.98 -5.47 -6.61
C SER A 3 -8.45 -4.59 -5.47
N PRO A 4 -8.91 -4.76 -4.22
CA PRO A 4 -8.25 -4.15 -3.07
C PRO A 4 -6.80 -4.65 -3.02
N GLY A 5 -5.85 -3.75 -2.73
CA GLY A 5 -4.42 -4.06 -2.76
C GLY A 5 -3.53 -2.99 -3.38
N GLY A 6 -4.07 -1.88 -3.89
CA GLY A 6 -3.28 -0.71 -4.30
C GLY A 6 -3.39 0.42 -3.28
N LEU A 7 -2.26 0.97 -2.81
CA LEU A 7 -2.22 2.12 -1.89
C LEU A 7 -1.25 3.21 -2.40
N PRO A 8 -1.60 4.50 -2.28
CA PRO A 8 -0.68 5.59 -2.58
C PRO A 8 0.41 5.71 -1.52
N ILE A 9 1.58 6.17 -1.93
CA ILE A 9 2.66 6.57 -1.02
C ILE A 9 2.72 8.10 -1.01
N ILE A 10 2.42 8.68 0.16
CA ILE A 10 2.47 10.12 0.39
C ILE A 10 3.65 10.41 1.33
N LEU A 11 4.59 11.24 0.89
CA LEU A 11 5.68 11.75 1.72
C LEU A 11 5.63 13.29 1.70
N GLU A 12 5.67 13.91 2.88
CA GLU A 12 5.63 15.37 3.03
C GLU A 12 4.44 16.03 2.28
N GLY A 13 3.28 15.37 2.28
CA GLY A 13 2.08 15.85 1.58
C GLY A 13 2.13 15.69 0.06
N LYS A 14 3.17 15.10 -0.51
CA LYS A 14 3.31 14.85 -1.95
C LYS A 14 3.09 13.37 -2.27
N LEU A 15 2.34 13.11 -3.34
CA LEU A 15 2.25 11.78 -3.94
C LEU A 15 3.58 11.45 -4.63
N VAL A 16 4.27 10.42 -4.15
CA VAL A 16 5.59 10.03 -4.66
C VAL A 16 5.58 8.66 -5.34
N GLY A 17 4.46 7.93 -5.26
CA GLY A 17 4.29 6.63 -5.89
C GLY A 17 3.09 5.88 -5.36
N ALA A 18 3.03 4.58 -5.66
CA ALA A 18 2.04 3.65 -5.13
C ALA A 18 2.68 2.28 -4.92
N ILE A 19 2.08 1.50 -4.02
CA ILE A 19 2.41 0.09 -3.81
C ILE A 19 1.20 -0.77 -4.21
N GLY A 20 1.49 -1.93 -4.79
CA GLY A 20 0.49 -2.93 -5.15
C GLY A 20 0.93 -4.32 -4.72
N CYS A 21 0.05 -5.09 -4.12
CA CYS A 21 0.25 -6.51 -3.83
C CYS A 21 -0.84 -7.33 -4.53
N SER A 22 -0.46 -8.54 -4.97
CA SER A 22 -1.37 -9.50 -5.60
C SER A 22 -0.88 -10.90 -5.32
N GLY A 23 -1.78 -11.76 -4.85
CA GLY A 23 -1.49 -13.18 -4.60
C GLY A 23 -2.36 -13.82 -3.52
N GLY A 24 -2.97 -13.01 -2.64
CA GLY A 24 -3.98 -13.46 -1.68
C GLY A 24 -5.40 -13.09 -2.12
N THR A 25 -6.30 -13.00 -1.14
CA THR A 25 -7.55 -12.26 -1.29
C THR A 25 -7.26 -10.76 -1.31
N GLY A 26 -8.14 -9.95 -1.91
CA GLY A 26 -7.95 -8.49 -1.91
C GLY A 26 -7.81 -7.88 -0.51
N ALA A 27 -8.48 -8.45 0.50
CA ALA A 27 -8.32 -8.03 1.89
C ALA A 27 -6.90 -8.31 2.44
N GLN A 28 -6.33 -9.48 2.12
CA GLN A 28 -4.96 -9.81 2.50
C GLN A 28 -3.95 -8.91 1.77
N ASP A 29 -4.14 -8.69 0.48
CA ASP A 29 -3.27 -7.82 -0.32
C ASP A 29 -3.29 -6.38 0.22
N ALA A 30 -4.47 -5.88 0.62
CA ALA A 30 -4.60 -4.57 1.25
C ALA A 30 -3.84 -4.47 2.59
N VAL A 31 -3.92 -5.49 3.45
CA VAL A 31 -3.18 -5.53 4.73
C VAL A 31 -1.67 -5.52 4.50
N VAL A 32 -1.18 -6.27 3.50
CA VAL A 32 0.26 -6.29 3.16
C VAL A 32 0.71 -4.92 2.68
N CYS A 33 -0.03 -4.27 1.77
CA CYS A 33 0.30 -2.92 1.32
C CYS A 33 0.28 -1.90 2.46
N GLN A 34 -0.67 -1.98 3.39
CA GLN A 34 -0.73 -1.09 4.56
C GLN A 34 0.52 -1.23 5.42
N ALA A 35 0.96 -2.46 5.68
CA ALA A 35 2.19 -2.72 6.43
C ALA A 35 3.43 -2.16 5.72
N GLY A 36 3.51 -2.30 4.38
CA GLY A 36 4.59 -1.75 3.56
C GLY A 36 4.66 -0.23 3.63
N VAL A 37 3.53 0.47 3.46
CA VAL A 37 3.47 1.94 3.62
C VAL A 37 3.84 2.36 5.05
N GLY A 38 3.34 1.64 6.07
CA GLY A 38 3.65 1.92 7.47
C GLY A 38 5.15 1.76 7.80
N ALA A 39 5.85 0.85 7.12
CA ALA A 39 7.28 0.65 7.32
C ALA A 39 8.14 1.84 6.86
N LEU A 40 7.68 2.61 5.86
CA LEU A 40 8.39 3.82 5.38
C LEU A 40 8.49 4.92 6.46
N ASN A 41 7.62 4.88 7.47
CA ASN A 41 7.59 5.85 8.56
C ASN A 41 8.40 5.41 9.80
N ARG A 42 8.94 4.19 9.82
CA ARG A 42 9.80 3.71 10.92
C ARG A 42 11.27 4.06 10.63
N ARG A 43 11.75 5.13 11.26
CA ARG A 43 13.18 5.43 11.42
C ARG A 43 13.73 4.78 12.68
#